data_AF-A0A357GX19-F1
#
_entry.id   AF-A0A357GX19-F1
#
_cell.length_a   1.000
_cell.length_b   1.000
_cell.length_c   1.000
_cell.angle_alpha   90.00
_cell.angle_beta   90.00
_cell.angle_gamma   90.00
#
_symmetry.space_group_name_H-M   'P 1'
#
loop_
_entity.id
_entity.type
_entity.pdbx_description
1 polymer ?
#
loop_
_entity_poly.entity_id
_entity_poly.type
_entity_poly.pdbx_seq_one_letter_code
_entity_poly.pdbx_strand_id
1 'polypeptide(L)'
;MFDEPNLPKMETPPGIKLKKGQPEIFVMPENFRGLAGRVSSPQVKPAALPPAVPAKPLLAPLPPKPVLPAKKKKMSKVTKVLLISGGVLFAVLAAAGIYVYLALQPVQQAVPTSVSTNAVKTEPKTSPTNTPVVENPETPESPDATSPFPTGTLPGRDTDSDGLTDAEELLYRTNSKKPDTDSDGFLDGNEVFHGYDPNAPSPARLNETALVANYLIEGFYSLDYPVAWNVQPEVGKLGNVLFIVPSGEAVSVSLEEKTIGASLAEWFSGTSPSTEIEVSVGTTKMGYSMLMTEDQMTVYVDFGERVVTMSYQNTVKATVDYLATFEMMMNTLLSVE
;
A
#
# COMPACT_ATOMS: atom_id res chain seq x y z
N MET A 1 -18.27 -27.03 27.77
CA MET A 1 -17.07 -26.26 28.14
C MET A 1 -15.99 -26.74 27.21
N PHE A 2 -15.75 -26.03 26.11
CA PHE A 2 -14.56 -26.23 25.31
C PHE A 2 -13.49 -25.41 26.02
N ASP A 3 -12.46 -26.07 26.53
CA ASP A 3 -11.29 -25.39 27.09
C ASP A 3 -10.68 -24.55 25.97
N GLU A 4 -10.65 -23.23 26.14
CA GLU A 4 -9.91 -22.35 25.24
C GLU A 4 -8.45 -22.84 25.19
N PRO A 5 -7.85 -22.96 23.99
CA PRO A 5 -6.44 -23.27 23.89
C PRO A 5 -5.66 -22.24 24.70
N ASN A 6 -4.79 -22.71 25.58
CA ASN A 6 -3.92 -21.91 26.45
C ASN A 6 -2.93 -21.13 25.56
N LEU A 7 -3.41 -20.06 24.92
CA LEU A 7 -2.59 -19.13 24.16
C LEU A 7 -1.59 -18.49 25.11
N PRO A 8 -0.30 -18.36 24.72
CA PRO A 8 0.69 -17.70 25.55
C PRO A 8 0.22 -16.27 25.82
N LYS A 9 -0.03 -15.95 27.09
CA LYS A 9 -0.32 -14.58 27.51
C LYS A 9 0.93 -13.74 27.31
N MET A 10 0.81 -12.60 26.65
CA MET A 10 1.87 -11.60 26.65
C MET A 10 1.91 -11.00 28.06
N GLU A 11 2.84 -11.45 28.90
CA GLU A 11 3.02 -10.89 30.24
C GLU A 11 4.00 -9.73 30.21
N THR A 12 3.77 -8.77 31.10
CA THR A 12 4.68 -7.64 31.32
C THR A 12 6.09 -8.16 31.68
N PRO A 13 7.17 -7.62 31.09
CA PRO A 13 8.51 -8.12 31.34
C PRO A 13 8.87 -8.11 32.84
N PRO A 14 9.42 -9.20 33.39
CA PRO A 14 9.70 -9.29 34.82
C PRO A 14 10.78 -8.27 35.24
N GLY A 15 10.50 -7.49 36.29
CA GLY A 15 11.44 -6.54 36.90
C GLY A 15 11.05 -5.06 36.86
N ILE A 16 9.93 -4.72 36.21
CA ILE A 16 9.43 -3.34 36.16
C ILE A 16 8.69 -3.02 37.47
N LYS A 17 9.25 -2.12 38.29
CA LYS A 17 8.57 -1.55 39.46
C LYS A 17 7.87 -0.25 39.04
N LEU A 18 6.56 -0.34 38.88
CA LEU A 18 5.71 0.76 38.46
C LEU A 18 5.69 1.93 39.44
N LYS A 19 5.86 3.14 38.91
CA LYS A 19 5.45 4.37 39.60
C LYS A 19 3.97 4.60 39.30
N LYS A 20 3.16 4.80 40.34
CA LYS A 20 1.73 5.08 40.23
C LYS A 20 1.49 6.29 39.30
N GLY A 21 0.85 6.05 38.16
CA GLY A 21 0.40 7.11 37.23
C GLY A 21 1.19 7.27 35.93
N GLN A 22 2.12 6.38 35.57
CA GLN A 22 2.69 6.32 34.22
C GLN A 22 2.10 5.13 33.45
N PRO A 23 1.66 5.29 32.19
CA PRO A 23 1.32 4.15 31.34
C PRO A 23 2.60 3.33 31.09
N GLU A 24 2.53 2.01 31.24
CA GLU A 24 3.61 1.12 30.83
C GLU A 24 3.56 1.02 29.32
N ILE A 25 4.63 1.44 28.64
CA ILE A 25 4.78 1.17 27.20
C ILE A 25 5.75 0.01 27.06
N PHE A 26 5.26 -1.11 26.56
CA PHE A 26 6.03 -2.31 26.27
C PHE A 26 6.41 -2.37 24.80
N VAL A 27 7.58 -2.95 24.54
CA VAL A 27 7.93 -3.38 23.18
C VAL A 27 7.51 -4.82 23.04
N MET A 28 6.87 -5.17 21.93
CA MET A 28 6.45 -6.55 21.65
C MET A 28 7.62 -7.54 21.86
N PRO A 29 7.46 -8.67 22.55
CA PRO A 29 8.59 -9.58 22.78
C PRO A 29 9.11 -10.22 21.49
N GLU A 30 10.40 -10.58 21.41
CA GLU A 30 11.06 -11.06 20.18
C GLU A 30 10.34 -12.25 19.52
N ASN A 31 9.82 -13.18 20.30
CA ASN A 31 9.08 -14.34 19.80
C ASN A 31 7.73 -14.00 19.13
N PHE A 32 7.25 -12.76 19.32
CA PHE A 32 6.03 -12.24 18.70
C PHE A 32 6.31 -11.24 17.57
N ARG A 33 7.59 -10.87 17.33
CA ARG A 33 7.98 -9.91 16.29
C ARG A 33 8.12 -10.50 14.88
N GLY A 34 8.19 -11.82 14.75
CA GLY A 34 8.59 -12.49 13.51
C GLY A 34 10.11 -12.54 13.33
N LEU A 35 10.57 -13.01 12.17
CA LEU A 35 11.99 -13.32 11.87
C LEU A 35 12.80 -12.12 11.30
N ALA A 36 12.28 -10.90 11.38
CA ALA A 36 12.94 -9.74 10.76
C ALA A 36 14.33 -9.47 11.38
N GLY A 37 15.38 -9.58 10.55
CA GLY A 37 16.75 -9.22 10.90
C GLY A 37 17.02 -7.73 10.66
N ARG A 38 17.76 -7.08 11.56
CA ARG A 38 18.11 -5.65 11.46
C ARG A 38 18.81 -5.37 10.11
N VAL A 39 18.29 -4.42 9.35
CA VAL A 39 18.89 -3.93 8.08
C VAL A 39 20.33 -3.51 8.38
N SER A 40 21.30 -4.32 7.98
CA SER A 40 22.67 -3.83 7.84
C SER A 40 22.73 -3.07 6.52
N SER A 41 23.36 -1.90 6.49
CA SER A 41 23.57 -1.12 5.27
C SER A 41 24.91 -1.48 4.61
N PRO A 42 25.05 -2.56 3.84
CA PRO A 42 26.01 -2.54 2.75
C PRO A 42 25.35 -1.73 1.62
N GLN A 43 25.83 -0.50 1.40
CA GLN A 43 25.60 0.17 0.12
C GLN A 43 26.08 -0.77 -0.98
N VAL A 44 25.15 -1.34 -1.74
CA VAL A 44 25.51 -2.12 -2.94
C VAL A 44 25.85 -1.12 -4.02
N LYS A 45 27.10 -0.67 -4.04
CA LYS A 45 27.66 0.08 -5.15
C LYS A 45 27.82 -0.86 -6.34
N PRO A 46 27.43 -0.48 -7.58
CA PRO A 46 27.55 -1.35 -8.74
C PRO A 46 28.97 -1.87 -8.90
N ALA A 47 29.14 -3.19 -8.84
CA ALA A 47 30.42 -3.83 -9.09
C ALA A 47 30.79 -3.63 -10.56
N ALA A 48 32.04 -3.22 -10.81
CA ALA A 48 32.58 -3.13 -12.17
C ALA A 48 32.48 -4.49 -12.86
N LEU A 49 31.92 -4.49 -14.07
CA LEU A 49 31.72 -5.68 -14.92
C LEU A 49 33.00 -6.52 -15.01
N PRO A 50 32.96 -7.83 -14.68
CA PRO A 50 34.04 -8.73 -15.05
C PRO A 50 34.13 -8.84 -16.59
N PRO A 51 35.34 -9.01 -17.15
CA PRO A 51 35.52 -9.10 -18.59
C PRO A 51 34.70 -10.26 -19.17
N ALA A 52 33.99 -9.98 -20.27
CA ALA A 52 33.12 -10.92 -20.95
C ALA A 52 33.86 -12.23 -21.28
N VAL A 53 33.38 -13.33 -20.70
CA VAL A 53 33.80 -14.68 -21.11
C VAL A 53 33.11 -14.99 -22.45
N PRO A 54 33.84 -15.41 -23.50
CA PRO A 54 33.23 -15.72 -24.78
C PRO A 54 32.29 -16.92 -24.65
N ALA A 55 31.01 -16.69 -24.95
CA ALA A 55 29.97 -17.71 -24.95
C ALA A 55 30.30 -18.82 -25.97
N LYS A 56 30.28 -20.08 -25.52
CA LYS A 56 30.28 -21.25 -26.42
C LYS A 56 28.92 -21.33 -27.14
N PRO A 57 28.87 -21.74 -28.42
CA PRO A 57 27.61 -21.89 -29.13
C PRO A 57 26.75 -22.99 -28.48
N LEU A 58 25.54 -22.63 -28.04
CA LEU A 58 24.51 -23.58 -27.59
C LEU A 58 23.93 -24.33 -28.79
N LEU A 59 23.83 -25.66 -28.65
CA LEU A 59 23.17 -26.55 -29.61
C LEU A 59 21.68 -26.23 -29.72
N ALA A 60 21.16 -26.22 -30.95
CA ALA A 60 19.76 -25.95 -31.24
C ALA A 60 18.81 -26.98 -30.56
N PRO A 61 17.65 -26.55 -30.06
CA PRO A 61 16.69 -27.43 -29.42
C PRO A 61 16.03 -28.38 -30.43
N LEU A 62 15.79 -29.62 -29.99
CA LEU A 62 15.12 -30.66 -30.79
C LEU A 62 13.66 -30.27 -31.09
N PRO A 63 13.12 -30.63 -32.27
CA PRO A 63 11.77 -30.29 -32.65
C PRO A 63 10.72 -31.01 -31.77
N PRO A 64 9.58 -30.35 -31.45
CA PRO A 64 8.52 -30.94 -30.64
C PRO A 64 7.80 -32.08 -31.38
N LYS A 65 7.37 -33.09 -30.62
CA LYS A 65 6.62 -34.26 -31.14
C LYS A 65 5.23 -33.85 -31.65
N PRO A 66 4.67 -34.54 -32.67
CA PRO A 66 3.37 -34.20 -33.23
C PRO A 66 2.23 -34.46 -32.24
N VAL A 67 1.43 -33.44 -31.95
CA VAL A 67 0.17 -33.56 -31.20
C VAL A 67 -0.96 -33.92 -32.17
N LEU A 68 -1.68 -35.00 -31.88
CA LEU A 68 -2.86 -35.42 -32.65
C LEU A 68 -3.99 -34.39 -32.57
N PRO A 69 -4.77 -34.16 -33.65
CA PRO A 69 -5.78 -33.12 -33.68
C PRO A 69 -7.00 -33.48 -32.80
N ALA A 70 -7.36 -32.56 -31.89
CA ALA A 70 -8.56 -32.64 -31.08
C ALA A 70 -9.84 -32.51 -31.94
N LYS A 71 -10.80 -33.42 -31.75
CA LYS A 71 -12.10 -33.41 -32.42
C LYS A 71 -12.94 -32.20 -31.98
N LYS A 72 -13.31 -31.33 -32.92
CA LYS A 72 -14.24 -30.20 -32.70
C LYS A 72 -15.66 -30.72 -32.41
N LYS A 73 -16.20 -30.43 -31.21
CA LYS A 73 -17.61 -30.65 -30.87
C LYS A 73 -18.48 -29.59 -31.57
N LYS A 74 -19.53 -30.02 -32.29
CA LYS A 74 -20.51 -29.12 -32.91
C LYS A 74 -21.50 -28.59 -31.86
N MET A 75 -21.63 -27.28 -31.76
CA MET A 75 -22.60 -26.56 -30.91
C MET A 75 -24.05 -26.84 -31.33
N SER A 76 -24.94 -26.96 -30.33
CA SER A 76 -26.36 -27.22 -30.56
C SER A 76 -27.12 -25.99 -31.08
N LYS A 77 -28.21 -26.21 -31.84
CA LYS A 77 -29.04 -25.13 -32.41
C LYS A 77 -29.67 -24.22 -31.35
N VAL A 78 -29.86 -24.70 -30.12
CA VAL A 78 -30.48 -23.93 -29.02
C VAL A 78 -29.54 -22.82 -28.52
N THR A 79 -28.24 -23.08 -28.45
CA THR A 79 -27.22 -22.11 -28.02
C THR A 79 -27.08 -20.93 -29.00
N LYS A 80 -27.32 -21.16 -30.30
CA LYS A 80 -27.30 -20.08 -31.30
C LYS A 80 -28.49 -19.11 -31.18
N VAL A 81 -29.66 -19.60 -30.78
CA VAL A 81 -30.86 -18.76 -30.66
C VAL A 81 -30.79 -17.88 -29.42
N LEU A 82 -30.25 -18.39 -28.30
CA LEU A 82 -30.10 -17.64 -27.04
C LEU A 82 -29.13 -16.44 -27.16
N LEU A 83 -28.06 -16.60 -27.94
CA LEU A 83 -27.07 -15.52 -28.16
C LEU A 83 -27.62 -14.40 -29.05
N ILE A 84 -28.46 -14.73 -30.03
CA ILE A 84 -29.07 -13.73 -30.92
C ILE A 84 -30.13 -12.91 -30.16
N SER A 85 -30.93 -13.54 -29.29
CA SER A 85 -31.94 -12.81 -28.49
C SER A 85 -31.30 -11.90 -27.43
N GLY A 86 -30.19 -12.32 -26.80
CA GLY A 86 -29.47 -11.49 -25.83
C GLY A 86 -28.80 -10.27 -26.45
N GLY A 87 -28.21 -10.42 -27.64
CA GLY A 87 -27.57 -9.32 -28.36
C GLY A 87 -28.55 -8.23 -28.81
N VAL A 88 -29.75 -8.61 -29.25
CA VAL A 88 -30.79 -7.64 -29.65
C VAL A 88 -31.32 -6.86 -28.43
N LEU A 89 -31.52 -7.53 -27.28
CA LEU A 89 -31.97 -6.86 -26.06
C LEU A 89 -30.94 -5.85 -25.54
N PHE A 90 -29.64 -6.20 -25.59
CA PHE A 90 -28.56 -5.31 -25.19
C PHE A 90 -28.46 -4.07 -26.11
N ALA A 91 -28.61 -4.25 -27.42
CA ALA A 91 -28.59 -3.15 -28.38
C ALA A 91 -29.77 -2.16 -28.18
N VAL A 92 -30.96 -2.66 -27.85
CA VAL A 92 -32.13 -1.81 -27.58
C VAL A 92 -31.95 -1.02 -26.28
N LEU A 93 -31.38 -1.63 -25.23
CA LEU A 93 -31.11 -0.94 -23.97
C LEU A 93 -30.01 0.12 -24.12
N ALA A 94 -28.96 -0.16 -24.90
CA ALA A 94 -27.92 0.82 -25.21
C ALA A 94 -28.47 2.01 -26.01
N ALA A 95 -29.34 1.77 -27.01
CA ALA A 95 -29.98 2.83 -27.77
C ALA A 95 -30.92 3.70 -26.91
N ALA A 96 -31.68 3.08 -25.99
CA ALA A 96 -32.52 3.80 -25.04
C ALA A 96 -31.71 4.66 -24.07
N GLY A 97 -30.58 4.14 -23.56
CA GLY A 97 -29.65 4.89 -22.71
C GLY A 97 -29.04 6.11 -23.40
N ILE A 98 -28.63 5.96 -24.66
CA ILE A 98 -28.11 7.07 -25.48
C ILE A 98 -29.19 8.13 -25.74
N TYR A 99 -30.44 7.72 -25.99
CA TYR A 99 -31.54 8.65 -26.19
C TYR A 99 -31.81 9.49 -24.92
N VAL A 100 -31.82 8.87 -23.74
CA VAL A 100 -32.00 9.57 -22.46
C VAL A 100 -30.82 10.52 -22.18
N TYR A 101 -29.58 10.10 -22.47
CA TYR A 101 -28.40 10.95 -22.31
C TYR A 101 -28.41 12.19 -23.22
N LEU A 102 -28.89 12.05 -24.46
CA LEU A 102 -29.02 13.17 -25.39
C LEU A 102 -30.22 14.09 -25.03
N ALA A 103 -31.31 13.53 -24.50
CA ALA A 103 -32.49 14.30 -24.11
C ALA A 103 -32.31 15.13 -22.83
N LEU A 104 -31.28 14.83 -22.02
CA LEU A 104 -31.00 15.52 -20.75
C LEU A 104 -29.87 16.56 -20.83
N GLN A 105 -29.37 16.89 -22.03
CA GLN A 105 -28.35 17.94 -22.13
C GLN A 105 -28.97 19.34 -21.86
N PRO A 106 -28.39 20.15 -20.96
CA PRO A 106 -28.88 21.50 -20.68
C PRO A 106 -28.63 22.43 -21.87
N VAL A 107 -29.68 23.13 -22.30
CA VAL A 107 -29.61 24.17 -23.34
C VAL A 107 -28.75 25.33 -22.81
N GLN A 108 -27.60 25.57 -23.44
CA GLN A 108 -26.83 26.79 -23.23
C GLN A 108 -27.63 27.99 -23.72
N GLN A 109 -28.12 28.80 -22.78
CA GLN A 109 -28.77 30.06 -23.06
C GLN A 109 -27.69 31.13 -23.27
N ALA A 110 -27.57 31.62 -24.49
CA ALA A 110 -26.72 32.76 -24.81
C ALA A 110 -27.29 34.04 -24.16
N VAL A 111 -26.45 34.79 -23.44
CA VAL A 111 -26.81 36.10 -22.89
C VAL A 111 -26.21 37.18 -23.79
N PRO A 112 -26.98 38.20 -24.23
CA PRO A 112 -26.49 39.21 -25.16
C PRO A 112 -25.77 40.37 -24.44
N THR A 113 -24.83 40.94 -25.18
CA THR A 113 -24.18 42.23 -24.96
C THR A 113 -25.19 43.37 -24.80
N SER A 114 -25.02 44.19 -23.76
CA SER A 114 -25.51 45.58 -23.76
C SER A 114 -24.51 46.52 -23.10
N VAL A 115 -24.06 47.49 -23.91
CA VAL A 115 -23.32 48.70 -23.55
C VAL A 115 -24.29 49.76 -23.00
N SER A 116 -23.87 50.50 -21.96
CA SER A 116 -23.67 51.97 -21.99
C SER A 116 -24.03 52.74 -20.69
N THR A 117 -23.05 53.54 -20.25
CA THR A 117 -23.08 54.91 -19.67
C THR A 117 -23.57 55.27 -18.25
N ASN A 118 -22.58 55.80 -17.51
CA ASN A 118 -22.53 57.07 -16.73
C ASN A 118 -23.01 57.15 -15.26
N ALA A 119 -21.98 57.32 -14.41
CA ALA A 119 -21.76 58.37 -13.40
C ALA A 119 -22.69 58.46 -12.17
N VAL A 120 -22.10 58.39 -10.97
CA VAL A 120 -21.97 59.51 -9.99
C VAL A 120 -21.16 59.06 -8.76
N LYS A 121 -20.01 59.72 -8.58
CA LYS A 121 -19.33 60.22 -7.36
C LYS A 121 -19.74 59.67 -5.97
N THR A 122 -18.76 59.11 -5.24
CA THR A 122 -18.43 59.55 -3.86
C THR A 122 -17.02 59.09 -3.44
N GLU A 123 -16.36 59.95 -2.67
CA GLU A 123 -14.94 59.95 -2.28
C GLU A 123 -14.50 58.83 -1.31
N PRO A 124 -13.18 58.57 -1.20
CA PRO A 124 -12.61 57.65 -0.22
C PRO A 124 -12.40 58.35 1.13
N LYS A 125 -12.81 57.69 2.22
CA LYS A 125 -12.45 58.11 3.58
C LYS A 125 -11.45 57.13 4.17
N THR A 126 -10.22 57.59 4.27
CA THR A 126 -9.13 57.03 5.06
C THR A 126 -9.40 57.21 6.56
N SER A 127 -9.07 56.20 7.36
CA SER A 127 -8.45 56.44 8.67
C SER A 127 -7.71 55.19 9.17
N PRO A 128 -6.51 55.34 9.76
CA PRO A 128 -5.62 54.25 10.14
C PRO A 128 -5.91 53.76 11.56
N THR A 129 -5.49 52.54 11.90
CA THR A 129 -5.24 52.17 13.30
C THR A 129 -4.02 51.26 13.37
N ASN A 130 -3.02 51.78 14.06
CA ASN A 130 -1.72 51.16 14.35
C ASN A 130 -1.87 50.03 15.37
N THR A 131 -1.30 48.87 15.02
CA THR A 131 -0.38 47.98 15.78
C THR A 131 -0.70 47.59 17.24
N PRO A 132 -0.40 46.33 17.67
CA PRO A 132 0.98 45.88 17.78
C PRO A 132 1.31 44.56 17.08
N VAL A 133 2.55 44.51 16.60
CA VAL A 133 3.29 43.33 16.16
C VAL A 133 3.41 42.40 17.37
N VAL A 134 2.80 41.22 17.28
CA VAL A 134 3.18 40.09 18.12
C VAL A 134 4.21 39.31 17.30
N GLU A 135 5.45 39.48 17.72
CA GLU A 135 6.60 38.68 17.33
C GLU A 135 6.25 37.21 17.56
N ASN A 136 6.08 36.47 16.46
CA ASN A 136 5.92 35.02 16.50
C ASN A 136 7.27 34.47 17.00
N PRO A 137 7.34 33.79 18.17
CA PRO A 137 8.58 33.16 18.57
C PRO A 137 8.92 32.12 17.52
N GLU A 138 10.13 32.23 16.98
CA GLU A 138 10.75 31.27 16.09
C GLU A 138 10.50 29.86 16.65
N THR A 139 9.76 29.05 15.88
CA THR A 139 9.76 27.60 16.06
C THR A 139 11.22 27.16 16.06
N PRO A 140 11.70 26.46 17.11
CA PRO A 140 13.08 26.00 17.11
C PRO A 140 13.25 25.04 15.94
N GLU A 141 14.10 25.41 14.98
CA GLU A 141 14.60 24.52 13.95
C GLU A 141 15.21 23.30 14.64
N SER A 142 14.45 22.19 14.64
CA SER A 142 14.98 20.88 15.00
C SER A 142 16.03 20.50 13.94
N PRO A 143 17.20 20.00 14.34
CA PRO A 143 18.31 19.77 13.43
C PRO A 143 17.94 18.68 12.42
N ASP A 144 18.24 18.92 11.14
CA ASP A 144 18.27 17.99 10.00
C ASP A 144 17.75 16.57 10.30
N ALA A 145 16.43 16.43 10.33
CA ALA A 145 15.82 15.14 10.05
C ALA A 145 15.67 15.07 8.53
N THR A 146 16.62 14.42 7.85
CA THR A 146 16.40 13.99 6.47
C THR A 146 15.15 13.14 6.47
N SER A 147 14.04 13.67 5.96
CA SER A 147 12.78 12.94 5.84
C SER A 147 13.04 11.66 5.06
N PRO A 148 12.57 10.49 5.54
CA PRO A 148 12.67 9.26 4.77
C PRO A 148 11.72 9.24 3.58
N PHE A 149 10.97 10.32 3.30
CA PHE A 149 10.05 10.38 2.16
C PHE A 149 10.63 11.18 1.01
N PRO A 150 10.11 11.01 -0.22
CA PRO A 150 10.54 11.80 -1.36
C PRO A 150 10.35 13.29 -1.11
N THR A 151 11.23 14.12 -1.68
CA THR A 151 11.16 15.59 -1.55
C THR A 151 9.77 16.13 -1.87
N GLY A 152 9.19 16.90 -0.94
CA GLY A 152 7.84 17.45 -1.06
C GLY A 152 6.74 16.54 -0.53
N THR A 153 7.10 15.36 -0.02
CA THR A 153 6.22 14.45 0.72
C THR A 153 6.49 14.55 2.22
N LEU A 154 5.43 14.63 3.01
CA LEU A 154 5.44 14.68 4.47
C LEU A 154 4.85 13.39 5.06
N PRO A 155 5.24 13.00 6.28
CA PRO A 155 4.45 12.00 7.02
C PRO A 155 3.01 12.48 7.21
N GLY A 156 2.07 11.54 7.27
CA GLY A 156 0.73 11.80 7.79
C GLY A 156 0.79 12.31 9.23
N ARG A 157 -0.27 13.00 9.65
CA ARG A 157 -0.35 13.52 11.01
C ARG A 157 -0.59 12.37 11.99
N ASP A 158 0.24 12.27 13.01
CA ASP A 158 0.12 11.35 14.15
C ASP A 158 0.02 12.22 15.41
N THR A 159 -1.18 12.28 16.02
CA THR A 159 -1.48 13.24 17.09
C THR A 159 -0.89 12.83 18.45
N ASP A 160 -0.68 11.55 18.71
CA ASP A 160 -0.19 11.05 19.99
C ASP A 160 1.17 10.32 19.91
N SER A 161 1.74 10.25 18.70
CA SER A 161 3.10 9.83 18.39
C SER A 161 3.37 8.36 18.69
N ASP A 162 2.39 7.50 18.40
CA ASP A 162 2.45 6.07 18.65
C ASP A 162 2.88 5.23 17.43
N GLY A 163 2.96 5.87 16.25
CA GLY A 163 3.34 5.25 15.00
C GLY A 163 2.17 4.92 14.05
N LEU A 164 0.92 5.21 14.42
CA LEU A 164 -0.23 5.27 13.52
C LEU A 164 -0.58 6.71 13.20
N THR A 165 -0.84 7.03 11.94
CA THR A 165 -1.38 8.35 11.62
C THR A 165 -2.85 8.43 12.04
N ASP A 166 -3.36 9.65 12.30
CA ASP A 166 -4.77 9.95 12.56
C ASP A 166 -5.72 9.30 11.52
N ALA A 167 -5.24 9.12 10.27
CA ALA A 167 -5.99 8.49 9.19
C ALA A 167 -6.02 6.96 9.33
N GLU A 168 -4.93 6.34 9.77
CA GLU A 168 -4.85 4.91 10.06
C GLU A 168 -5.60 4.58 11.35
N GLU A 169 -5.59 5.47 12.33
CA GLU A 169 -6.37 5.27 13.55
C GLU A 169 -7.88 5.24 13.26
N LEU A 170 -8.35 6.06 12.30
CA LEU A 170 -9.72 5.95 11.80
C LEU A 170 -9.99 4.60 11.12
N LEU A 171 -8.99 4.05 10.43
CA LEU A 171 -9.07 2.75 9.75
C LEU A 171 -9.14 1.57 10.73
N TYR A 172 -8.31 1.62 11.79
CA TYR A 172 -8.20 0.60 12.82
C TYR A 172 -9.11 0.85 14.03
N ARG A 173 -9.87 1.94 14.03
CA ARG A 173 -10.82 2.34 15.08
C ARG A 173 -10.19 2.65 16.44
N THR A 174 -8.92 3.03 16.44
CA THR A 174 -8.17 3.47 17.62
C THR A 174 -8.44 4.95 17.94
N ASN A 175 -7.83 5.46 18.99
CA ASN A 175 -8.06 6.80 19.50
C ASN A 175 -6.82 7.69 19.36
N SER A 176 -6.90 8.66 18.45
CA SER A 176 -5.83 9.62 18.09
C SER A 176 -5.31 10.57 19.16
N LYS A 177 -5.64 10.32 20.41
CA LYS A 177 -5.15 11.08 21.56
C LYS A 177 -4.64 10.16 22.66
N LYS A 178 -4.53 8.87 22.37
CA LYS A 178 -4.14 7.81 23.26
C LYS A 178 -3.22 6.85 22.48
N PRO A 179 -1.92 6.88 22.76
CA PRO A 179 -0.96 5.99 22.10
C PRO A 179 -1.21 4.49 22.27
N ASP A 180 -2.10 4.13 23.20
CA ASP A 180 -2.49 2.77 23.59
C ASP A 180 -4.01 2.85 23.88
N THR A 181 -4.81 2.40 22.93
CA THR A 181 -6.27 2.59 22.93
C THR A 181 -6.94 1.68 23.95
N ASP A 182 -6.51 0.43 24.05
CA ASP A 182 -7.11 -0.60 24.90
C ASP A 182 -6.50 -0.66 26.32
N SER A 183 -5.39 0.06 26.52
CA SER A 183 -4.66 0.21 27.78
C SER A 183 -4.01 -1.09 28.28
N ASP A 184 -3.57 -1.96 27.37
CA ASP A 184 -2.84 -3.19 27.69
C ASP A 184 -1.30 -3.00 27.79
N GLY A 185 -0.82 -1.82 27.39
CA GLY A 185 0.56 -1.38 27.46
C GLY A 185 1.35 -1.53 26.16
N PHE A 186 0.75 -1.95 25.05
CA PHE A 186 1.37 -1.88 23.73
C PHE A 186 0.84 -0.66 22.96
N LEU A 187 1.71 -0.03 22.16
CA LEU A 187 1.27 1.10 21.32
C LEU A 187 0.45 0.59 20.14
N ASP A 188 -0.63 1.28 19.78
CA ASP A 188 -1.53 0.83 18.72
C ASP A 188 -0.74 0.62 17.41
N GLY A 189 0.17 1.55 17.07
CA GLY A 189 1.01 1.43 15.88
C GLY A 189 1.98 0.25 15.90
N ASN A 190 2.52 -0.08 17.07
CA ASN A 190 3.35 -1.26 17.23
C ASN A 190 2.52 -2.55 17.09
N GLU A 191 1.28 -2.58 17.57
CA GLU A 191 0.40 -3.72 17.43
C GLU A 191 -0.01 -3.95 15.97
N VAL A 192 -0.45 -2.90 15.26
CA VAL A 192 -0.79 -2.95 13.83
C VAL A 192 0.41 -3.43 13.02
N PHE A 193 1.60 -2.87 13.25
CA PHE A 193 2.83 -3.30 12.57
C PHE A 193 3.10 -4.81 12.72
N HIS A 194 2.67 -5.42 13.83
CA HIS A 194 2.83 -6.84 14.14
C HIS A 194 1.57 -7.70 13.91
N GLY A 195 0.48 -7.11 13.40
CA GLY A 195 -0.77 -7.81 13.11
C GLY A 195 -1.59 -8.18 14.35
N TYR A 196 -1.49 -7.41 15.43
CA TYR A 196 -2.33 -7.50 16.63
C TYR A 196 -3.44 -6.45 16.59
N ASP A 197 -4.54 -6.72 17.28
CA ASP A 197 -5.71 -5.84 17.34
C ASP A 197 -5.51 -4.75 18.40
N PRO A 198 -5.36 -3.46 18.03
CA PRO A 198 -5.11 -2.37 18.97
C PRO A 198 -6.33 -1.96 19.82
N ASN A 199 -7.46 -2.65 19.66
CA ASN A 199 -8.68 -2.40 20.44
C ASN A 199 -9.00 -3.51 21.43
N ALA A 200 -8.13 -4.52 21.54
CA ALA A 200 -8.38 -5.69 22.36
C ALA A 200 -7.07 -6.23 22.95
N PRO A 201 -7.05 -6.57 24.26
CA PRO A 201 -5.81 -6.92 24.92
C PRO A 201 -5.06 -8.02 24.19
N SER A 202 -3.77 -7.80 23.96
CA SER A 202 -2.86 -8.74 23.34
C SER A 202 -2.93 -10.12 24.04
N PRO A 203 -2.90 -11.23 23.28
CA PRO A 203 -2.47 -11.36 21.90
C PRO A 203 -3.63 -11.40 20.86
N ALA A 204 -4.69 -10.61 21.02
CA ALA A 204 -5.76 -10.51 20.02
C ALA A 204 -5.20 -10.15 18.63
N ARG A 205 -5.71 -10.79 17.57
CA ARG A 205 -5.12 -10.69 16.23
C ARG A 205 -5.95 -9.81 15.30
N LEU A 206 -5.27 -8.97 14.55
CA LEU A 206 -5.92 -8.02 13.64
C LEU A 206 -6.69 -8.74 12.51
N ASN A 207 -6.19 -9.89 12.05
CA ASN A 207 -6.82 -10.71 11.01
C ASN A 207 -8.00 -11.56 11.51
N GLU A 208 -8.28 -11.55 12.83
CA GLU A 208 -9.49 -12.12 13.42
C GLU A 208 -10.61 -11.08 13.54
N THR A 209 -10.31 -9.81 13.25
CA THR A 209 -11.29 -8.71 13.21
C THR A 209 -11.99 -8.61 11.85
N ALA A 210 -13.03 -7.77 11.77
CA ALA A 210 -13.67 -7.42 10.51
C ALA A 210 -13.00 -6.23 9.79
N LEU A 211 -11.88 -5.72 10.30
CA LEU A 211 -11.18 -4.55 9.76
C LEU A 211 -10.17 -4.92 8.67
N VAL A 212 -9.64 -6.14 8.72
CA VAL A 212 -8.61 -6.65 7.82
C VAL A 212 -9.09 -7.94 7.16
N ALA A 213 -8.78 -8.09 5.87
CA ALA A 213 -9.03 -9.29 5.09
C ALA A 213 -7.72 -9.84 4.53
N ASN A 214 -7.67 -11.14 4.31
CA ASN A 214 -6.56 -11.78 3.61
C ASN A 214 -6.84 -11.79 2.10
N TYR A 215 -5.94 -11.19 1.32
CA TYR A 215 -5.93 -11.31 -0.12
C TYR A 215 -5.09 -12.51 -0.50
N LEU A 216 -5.70 -13.52 -1.12
CA LEU A 216 -5.07 -14.79 -1.47
C LEU A 216 -5.13 -15.01 -2.98
N ILE A 217 -3.97 -15.27 -3.58
CA ILE A 217 -3.86 -15.82 -4.93
C ILE A 217 -3.14 -17.17 -4.82
N GLU A 218 -3.90 -18.26 -4.97
CA GLU A 218 -3.37 -19.62 -4.91
C GLU A 218 -2.21 -19.82 -5.89
N GLY A 219 -1.13 -20.43 -5.41
CA GLY A 219 0.10 -20.65 -6.17
C GLY A 219 0.94 -19.40 -6.40
N PHE A 220 0.64 -18.27 -5.74
CA PHE A 220 1.44 -17.04 -5.81
C PHE A 220 1.77 -16.48 -4.42
N TYR A 221 0.81 -15.79 -3.78
CA TYR A 221 1.03 -15.14 -2.50
C TYR A 221 -0.28 -14.87 -1.77
N SER A 222 -0.14 -14.55 -0.49
CA SER A 222 -1.19 -13.93 0.32
C SER A 222 -0.64 -12.77 1.12
N LEU A 223 -1.50 -11.81 1.48
CA LEU A 223 -1.19 -10.70 2.38
C LEU A 223 -2.46 -10.21 3.05
N ASP A 224 -2.33 -9.59 4.22
CA ASP A 224 -3.44 -8.96 4.90
C ASP A 224 -3.56 -7.50 4.48
N TYR A 225 -4.79 -7.01 4.28
CA TYR A 225 -5.08 -5.64 3.86
C TYR A 225 -6.37 -5.11 4.52
N PRO A 226 -6.54 -3.79 4.65
CA PRO A 226 -7.75 -3.22 5.23
C PRO A 226 -8.98 -3.44 4.35
N VAL A 227 -10.09 -3.91 4.93
CA VAL A 227 -11.37 -4.16 4.24
C VAL A 227 -11.96 -2.88 3.63
N ALA A 228 -11.61 -1.71 4.19
CA ALA A 228 -12.07 -0.41 3.69
C ALA A 228 -11.42 -0.02 2.35
N TRP A 229 -10.37 -0.71 1.91
CA TRP A 229 -9.67 -0.40 0.67
C TRP A 229 -10.28 -1.15 -0.51
N ASN A 230 -10.38 -0.47 -1.65
CA ASN A 230 -10.92 -1.08 -2.86
C ASN A 230 -9.84 -1.86 -3.60
N VAL A 231 -10.05 -3.15 -3.82
CA VAL A 231 -9.08 -4.04 -4.48
C VAL A 231 -9.38 -4.17 -5.97
N GLN A 232 -8.38 -3.94 -6.82
CA GLN A 232 -8.49 -4.06 -8.28
C GLN A 232 -7.37 -4.94 -8.83
N PRO A 233 -7.62 -6.24 -9.11
CA PRO A 233 -6.68 -7.08 -9.84
C PRO A 233 -6.40 -6.53 -11.24
N GLU A 234 -5.15 -6.58 -11.69
CA GLU A 234 -4.77 -6.06 -13.01
C GLU A 234 -5.20 -7.05 -14.10
N VAL A 235 -6.02 -6.58 -15.04
CA VAL A 235 -6.54 -7.43 -16.13
C VAL A 235 -5.39 -7.86 -17.04
N GLY A 236 -5.19 -9.17 -17.16
CA GLY A 236 -4.17 -9.77 -18.04
C GLY A 236 -2.80 -9.96 -17.39
N LYS A 237 -2.62 -9.57 -16.13
CA LYS A 237 -1.40 -9.85 -15.35
C LYS A 237 -1.76 -10.56 -14.04
N LEU A 238 -1.69 -11.89 -14.06
CA LEU A 238 -1.94 -12.71 -12.88
C LEU A 238 -0.90 -12.37 -11.79
N GLY A 239 -1.37 -12.21 -10.55
CA GLY A 239 -0.53 -11.79 -9.43
C GLY A 239 -0.49 -10.28 -9.21
N ASN A 240 -0.86 -9.47 -10.20
CA ASN A 240 -0.86 -8.02 -10.04
C ASN A 240 -2.19 -7.52 -9.49
N VAL A 241 -2.13 -6.62 -8.51
CA VAL A 241 -3.29 -6.02 -7.86
C VAL A 241 -3.00 -4.60 -7.39
N LEU A 242 -4.00 -3.74 -7.46
CA LEU A 242 -3.98 -2.39 -6.93
C LEU A 242 -4.97 -2.30 -5.76
N PHE A 243 -4.47 -1.93 -4.59
CA PHE A 243 -5.29 -1.58 -3.43
C PHE A 243 -5.46 -0.06 -3.39
N ILE A 244 -6.70 0.41 -3.50
CA ILE A 244 -7.03 1.83 -3.61
C ILE A 244 -7.62 2.30 -2.29
N VAL A 245 -6.99 3.30 -1.72
CA VAL A 245 -7.43 3.94 -0.49
C VAL A 245 -8.55 4.93 -0.82
N PRO A 246 -9.61 5.05 0.00
CA PRO A 246 -10.67 6.05 -0.22
C PRO A 246 -10.16 7.50 -0.30
N SER A 247 -8.99 7.81 0.26
CA SER A 247 -8.31 9.11 0.15
C SER A 247 -7.70 9.39 -1.23
N GLY A 248 -7.63 8.38 -2.10
CA GLY A 248 -7.04 8.43 -3.45
C GLY A 248 -5.60 7.94 -3.54
N GLU A 249 -4.96 7.62 -2.41
CA GLU A 249 -3.67 6.90 -2.37
C GLU A 249 -3.86 5.45 -2.83
N ALA A 250 -2.79 4.75 -3.18
CA ALA A 250 -2.87 3.36 -3.57
C ALA A 250 -1.60 2.56 -3.22
N VAL A 251 -1.75 1.26 -3.02
CA VAL A 251 -0.64 0.31 -2.94
C VAL A 251 -0.76 -0.64 -4.12
N SER A 252 0.24 -0.64 -5.00
CA SER A 252 0.33 -1.62 -6.09
C SER A 252 1.20 -2.78 -5.67
N VAL A 253 0.73 -4.00 -5.94
CA VAL A 253 1.51 -5.22 -5.83
C VAL A 253 1.67 -5.82 -7.22
N SER A 254 2.90 -5.98 -7.68
CA SER A 254 3.23 -6.63 -8.94
C SER A 254 4.07 -7.88 -8.73
N LEU A 255 3.93 -8.82 -9.65
CA LEU A 255 4.66 -10.08 -9.64
C LEU A 255 5.49 -10.18 -10.91
N GLU A 256 6.78 -10.42 -10.75
CA GLU A 256 7.70 -10.61 -11.87
C GLU A 256 8.48 -11.92 -11.70
N GLU A 257 8.80 -12.56 -12.82
CA GLU A 257 9.63 -13.75 -12.83
C GLU A 257 11.09 -13.38 -12.60
N LYS A 258 11.80 -14.26 -11.88
CA LYS A 258 13.23 -14.15 -11.65
C LYS A 258 13.90 -15.42 -12.16
N THR A 259 15.01 -15.24 -12.88
CA THR A 259 15.83 -16.36 -13.37
C THR A 259 16.19 -17.30 -12.21
N ILE A 260 15.99 -18.60 -12.41
CA ILE A 260 16.29 -19.63 -11.42
C ILE A 260 17.74 -19.49 -10.94
N GLY A 261 17.93 -19.37 -9.64
CA GLY A 261 19.24 -19.25 -9.00
C GLY A 261 19.85 -17.84 -9.01
N ALA A 262 19.21 -16.85 -9.64
CA ALA A 262 19.60 -15.46 -9.50
C ALA A 262 19.21 -14.92 -8.11
N SER A 263 20.08 -14.11 -7.53
CA SER A 263 19.79 -13.36 -6.31
C SER A 263 18.82 -12.21 -6.58
N LEU A 264 18.14 -11.73 -5.53
CA LEU A 264 17.27 -10.55 -5.62
C LEU A 264 18.01 -9.30 -6.12
N ALA A 265 19.27 -9.12 -5.72
CA ALA A 265 20.09 -7.98 -6.13
C ALA A 265 20.47 -8.03 -7.63
N GLU A 266 20.77 -9.23 -8.15
CA GLU A 266 21.03 -9.43 -9.58
C GLU A 266 19.78 -9.19 -10.42
N TRP A 267 18.63 -9.68 -9.96
CA TRP A 267 17.34 -9.41 -10.59
C TRP A 267 17.05 -7.92 -10.63
N PHE A 268 17.17 -7.22 -9.49
CA PHE A 268 16.93 -5.79 -9.39
C PHE A 268 17.83 -5.00 -10.35
N SER A 269 19.13 -5.31 -10.37
CA SER A 269 20.10 -4.65 -11.27
C SER A 269 19.77 -4.83 -12.76
N GLY A 270 19.05 -5.90 -13.13
CA GLY A 270 18.61 -6.16 -14.50
C GLY A 270 17.28 -5.51 -14.88
N THR A 271 16.43 -5.19 -13.90
CA THR A 271 15.07 -4.64 -14.11
C THR A 271 14.95 -3.16 -13.79
N SER A 272 15.86 -2.58 -12.99
CA SER A 272 15.77 -1.19 -12.58
C SER A 272 15.75 -0.24 -13.78
N PRO A 273 14.90 0.82 -13.75
CA PRO A 273 14.96 1.88 -14.73
C PRO A 273 16.35 2.54 -14.73
N SER A 274 16.73 3.23 -15.80
CA SER A 274 18.04 3.88 -15.98
C SER A 274 18.42 4.94 -14.92
N THR A 275 17.60 5.13 -13.91
CA THR A 275 17.84 5.99 -12.75
C THR A 275 18.41 5.12 -11.63
N GLU A 276 19.55 5.50 -11.07
CA GLU A 276 20.12 4.85 -9.89
C GLU A 276 19.14 5.00 -8.71
N ILE A 277 18.45 3.93 -8.35
CA ILE A 277 17.58 3.85 -7.17
C ILE A 277 18.41 3.20 -6.06
N GLU A 278 18.60 3.91 -4.95
CA GLU A 278 19.26 3.36 -3.77
C GLU A 278 18.30 2.44 -3.00
N VAL A 279 18.80 1.25 -2.66
CA VAL A 279 18.05 0.23 -1.93
C VAL A 279 18.86 -0.30 -0.76
N SER A 280 18.16 -0.63 0.32
CA SER A 280 18.69 -1.32 1.49
C SER A 280 18.31 -2.80 1.44
N VAL A 281 19.21 -3.67 1.92
CA VAL A 281 18.98 -5.13 1.97
C VAL A 281 18.41 -5.50 3.33
N GLY A 282 17.35 -6.30 3.34
CA GLY A 282 16.70 -6.75 4.57
C GLY A 282 16.11 -8.15 4.48
N THR A 283 15.33 -8.50 5.50
CA THR A 283 14.53 -9.72 5.54
C THR A 283 13.16 -9.39 6.10
N THR A 284 12.09 -9.88 5.47
CA THR A 284 10.73 -9.69 5.96
C THR A 284 10.51 -10.44 7.27
N LYS A 285 9.43 -10.14 8.00
CA LYS A 285 9.05 -10.90 9.20
C LYS A 285 8.81 -12.39 8.95
N MET A 286 8.49 -12.76 7.71
CA MET A 286 8.28 -14.14 7.29
C MET A 286 9.57 -14.83 6.81
N GLY A 287 10.72 -14.15 6.86
CA GLY A 287 12.03 -14.73 6.55
C GLY A 287 12.45 -14.62 5.09
N TYR A 288 11.73 -13.85 4.27
CA TYR A 288 12.08 -13.66 2.85
C TYR A 288 13.13 -12.56 2.69
N SER A 289 14.11 -12.76 1.80
CA SER A 289 15.03 -11.68 1.43
C SER A 289 14.27 -10.54 0.77
N MET A 290 14.60 -9.30 1.15
CA MET A 290 13.96 -8.11 0.57
C MET A 290 14.96 -7.00 0.25
N LEU A 291 14.58 -6.15 -0.71
CA LEU A 291 15.18 -4.84 -0.95
C LEU A 291 14.12 -3.77 -0.68
N MET A 292 14.49 -2.71 0.02
CA MET A 292 13.61 -1.58 0.32
C MET A 292 14.26 -0.30 -0.19
N THR A 293 13.53 0.52 -0.94
CA THR A 293 14.01 1.83 -1.38
C THR A 293 14.31 2.74 -0.18
N GLU A 294 15.26 3.66 -0.33
CA GLU A 294 15.60 4.61 0.75
C GLU A 294 14.38 5.44 1.19
N ASP A 295 13.47 5.73 0.26
CA ASP A 295 12.23 6.45 0.52
C ASP A 295 11.14 5.62 1.24
N GLN A 296 11.42 4.34 1.51
CA GLN A 296 10.51 3.36 2.12
C GLN A 296 9.18 3.14 1.38
N MET A 297 9.04 3.65 0.15
CA MET A 297 7.80 3.57 -0.61
C MET A 297 7.72 2.33 -1.51
N THR A 298 8.83 1.61 -1.72
CA THR A 298 8.83 0.40 -2.55
C THR A 298 9.68 -0.71 -1.94
N VAL A 299 9.09 -1.88 -1.81
CA VAL A 299 9.75 -3.10 -1.36
C VAL A 299 9.70 -4.18 -2.44
N TYR A 300 10.82 -4.90 -2.59
CA TYR A 300 10.97 -6.06 -3.46
C TYR A 300 11.22 -7.28 -2.57
N VAL A 301 10.41 -8.32 -2.69
CA VAL A 301 10.48 -9.53 -1.85
C VAL A 301 10.75 -10.76 -2.71
N ASP A 302 11.77 -11.54 -2.33
CA ASP A 302 12.21 -12.72 -3.05
C ASP A 302 11.42 -13.97 -2.65
N PHE A 303 10.61 -14.48 -3.59
CA PHE A 303 9.86 -15.74 -3.48
C PHE A 303 10.48 -16.85 -4.34
N GLY A 304 11.80 -16.86 -4.49
CA GLY A 304 12.54 -17.90 -5.20
C GLY A 304 12.60 -17.63 -6.71
N GLU A 305 11.63 -18.14 -7.47
CA GLU A 305 11.55 -17.93 -8.93
C GLU A 305 10.77 -16.66 -9.30
N ARG A 306 10.34 -15.90 -8.30
CA ARG A 306 9.51 -14.70 -8.48
C ARG A 306 9.92 -13.62 -7.51
N VAL A 307 9.67 -12.38 -7.91
CA VAL A 307 9.80 -11.21 -7.04
C VAL A 307 8.43 -10.55 -6.94
N VAL A 308 7.99 -10.33 -5.71
CA VAL A 308 6.81 -9.51 -5.42
C VAL A 308 7.31 -8.09 -5.15
N THR A 309 6.83 -7.13 -5.93
CA THR A 309 7.09 -5.71 -5.70
C THR A 309 5.85 -5.07 -5.12
N MET A 310 5.96 -4.43 -3.95
CA MET A 310 4.90 -3.59 -3.39
C MET A 310 5.34 -2.14 -3.43
N SER A 311 4.50 -1.25 -3.93
CA SER A 311 4.81 0.18 -4.06
C SER A 311 3.65 1.04 -3.58
N TYR A 312 3.93 1.95 -2.65
CA TYR A 312 3.02 2.97 -2.16
C TYR A 312 2.97 4.13 -3.13
N GLN A 313 1.77 4.58 -3.48
CA GLN A 313 1.53 5.66 -4.42
C GLN A 313 0.70 6.74 -3.74
N ASN A 314 1.32 7.91 -3.52
CA ASN A 314 0.69 9.09 -2.94
C ASN A 314 0.40 10.18 -3.97
N THR A 315 0.23 9.85 -5.26
CA THR A 315 0.19 10.83 -6.37
C THR A 315 -0.88 11.93 -6.25
N VAL A 316 -1.88 11.74 -5.38
CA VAL A 316 -2.97 12.70 -5.13
C VAL A 316 -2.71 13.63 -3.92
N LYS A 317 -1.72 13.33 -3.07
CA LYS A 317 -1.51 14.00 -1.77
C LYS A 317 -0.02 14.15 -1.45
N ALA A 318 0.32 15.23 -0.77
CA ALA A 318 1.68 15.49 -0.30
C ALA A 318 1.99 14.78 1.04
N THR A 319 1.08 13.97 1.57
CA THR A 319 1.27 13.21 2.82
C THR A 319 1.28 11.72 2.54
N VAL A 320 2.04 10.97 3.34
CA VAL A 320 1.96 9.50 3.41
C VAL A 320 1.12 9.15 4.63
N ASP A 321 -0.17 8.90 4.43
CA ASP A 321 -1.08 8.67 5.53
C ASP A 321 -1.11 7.21 5.98
N TYR A 322 -0.76 6.23 5.13
CA TYR A 322 -0.97 4.81 5.43
C TYR A 322 0.34 3.99 5.43
N LEU A 323 1.43 4.56 5.96
CA LEU A 323 2.73 3.88 5.98
C LEU A 323 2.72 2.64 6.90
N ALA A 324 2.20 2.75 8.13
CA ALA A 324 2.18 1.62 9.06
C ALA A 324 1.30 0.47 8.52
N THR A 325 0.23 0.82 7.83
CA THR A 325 -0.65 -0.11 7.10
C THR A 325 0.10 -0.78 5.95
N PHE A 326 0.88 -0.04 5.17
CA PHE A 326 1.73 -0.60 4.11
C PHE A 326 2.77 -1.56 4.68
N GLU A 327 3.38 -1.23 5.81
CA GLU A 327 4.30 -2.11 6.51
C GLU A 327 3.60 -3.36 7.07
N MET A 328 2.37 -3.23 7.60
CA MET A 328 1.53 -4.37 8.00
C MET A 328 1.26 -5.31 6.80
N MET A 329 0.91 -4.76 5.64
CA MET A 329 0.73 -5.56 4.42
C MET A 329 2.01 -6.30 4.02
N MET A 330 3.16 -5.62 4.07
CA MET A 330 4.46 -6.23 3.80
C MET A 330 4.80 -7.33 4.82
N ASN A 331 4.51 -7.09 6.11
CA ASN A 331 4.82 -7.99 7.21
C ASN A 331 3.97 -9.26 7.21
N THR A 332 2.80 -9.22 6.58
CA THR A 332 1.89 -10.37 6.41
C THR A 332 2.02 -11.04 5.05
N LEU A 333 2.91 -10.52 4.19
CA LEU A 333 3.16 -11.08 2.86
C LEU A 333 3.80 -12.47 2.96
N LEU A 334 3.13 -13.44 2.34
CA LEU A 334 3.47 -14.85 2.37
C LEU A 334 3.43 -15.46 0.98
N SER A 335 4.43 -16.28 0.65
CA SER A 335 4.37 -17.12 -0.55
C SER A 335 3.33 -18.22 -0.36
N VAL A 336 2.57 -18.49 -1.40
CA VAL A 336 1.57 -19.58 -1.43
C VAL A 336 1.95 -20.51 -2.58
N GLU A 337 2.21 -21.78 -2.24
CA GLU A 337 2.53 -22.84 -3.20
C GLU A 337 1.28 -23.49 -3.81
#